data_AF-A0A853MI09-F1
#
_entry.id   AF-A0A853MI09-F1
#
_cell.length_a   1.000
_cell.length_b   1.000
_cell.length_c   1.000
_cell.angle_alpha   90.00
_cell.angle_beta   90.00
_cell.angle_gamma   90.00
#
_symmetry.space_group_name_H-M   'P 1'
#
loop_
_entity.id
_entity.type
_entity.pdbx_description
1 polymer ?
#
loop_
_entity_poly.entity_id
_entity_poly.type
_entity_poly.pdbx_seq_one_letter_code
_entity_poly.pdbx_strand_id
1 'polypeptide(L)'
;MLSYTTRVSIGVIEPRWLNEQGELLPDELLEAFLEFWRQHGEPLLKSAPYHEIAPHLVLMAFLHRVVNGGGTLEREYAIGSGRMDICLRYGKVVMGIELKVRKEKLDPLTQGLIQLDKYLDGLGLDTGWLVIFDRRPGLPPMGERISTEEAISPSGLTITVIRS
;
A
#
# COMPACT_ATOMS: atom_id res chain seq x y z
N MET A 1 26.46 12.84 -14.40
CA MET A 1 26.74 11.39 -14.41
C MET A 1 26.55 10.87 -13.00
N LEU A 2 25.76 9.85 -12.67
CA LEU A 2 24.88 8.90 -13.36
C LEU A 2 23.69 8.69 -12.40
N SER A 3 22.44 8.86 -12.84
CA SER A 3 21.29 8.42 -12.04
C SER A 3 21.13 6.91 -12.23
N TYR A 4 21.42 6.13 -11.19
CA TYR A 4 21.06 4.71 -11.17
C TYR A 4 19.56 4.61 -10.95
N THR A 5 18.78 4.56 -12.04
CA THR A 5 17.41 4.08 -11.98
C THR A 5 17.46 2.55 -12.06
N THR A 6 17.46 1.89 -10.92
CA THR A 6 17.28 0.44 -10.87
C THR A 6 15.86 0.13 -11.35
N ARG A 7 15.70 -0.16 -12.66
CA ARG A 7 14.48 -0.76 -13.18
C ARG A 7 14.48 -2.22 -12.76
N VAL A 8 13.84 -2.53 -11.64
CA VAL A 8 13.43 -3.90 -11.34
C VAL A 8 12.40 -4.28 -12.40
N SER A 9 12.80 -5.08 -13.39
CA SER A 9 11.89 -5.58 -14.42
C SER A 9 11.08 -6.74 -13.81
N ILE A 10 9.99 -6.38 -13.15
CA ILE A 10 8.91 -7.31 -12.82
C ILE A 10 8.09 -7.45 -14.12
N GLY A 11 7.89 -8.68 -14.61
CA GLY A 11 7.39 -8.97 -15.95
C GLY A 11 6.13 -8.21 -16.39
N VAL A 12 5.87 -8.23 -17.70
CA VAL A 12 4.64 -7.68 -18.30
C VAL A 12 3.46 -8.41 -17.67
N ILE A 13 2.71 -7.71 -16.82
CA ILE A 13 1.47 -8.21 -16.24
C ILE A 13 0.33 -7.62 -17.06
N GLU A 14 -0.57 -8.48 -17.53
CA GLU A 14 -1.89 -8.01 -17.97
C GLU A 14 -2.63 -7.47 -16.74
N PRO A 15 -3.06 -6.19 -16.76
CA PRO A 15 -3.60 -5.55 -15.56
C PRO A 15 -4.94 -6.17 -15.18
N ARG A 16 -4.92 -7.11 -14.24
CA ARG A 16 -6.13 -7.77 -13.69
C ARG A 16 -7.06 -6.82 -12.95
N TRP A 17 -6.55 -5.66 -12.55
CA TRP A 17 -7.26 -4.62 -11.82
C TRP A 17 -8.07 -3.66 -12.71
N LEU A 18 -8.18 -3.91 -14.02
CA LEU A 18 -8.98 -3.10 -14.94
C LEU A 18 -10.13 -3.92 -15.54
N ASN A 19 -11.31 -3.32 -15.69
CA ASN A 19 -12.38 -3.89 -16.50
C ASN A 19 -12.11 -3.70 -18.02
N GLU A 20 -12.98 -4.24 -18.86
CA GLU A 20 -12.88 -4.10 -20.33
C GLU A 20 -12.91 -2.65 -20.82
N GLN A 21 -13.46 -1.74 -20.02
CA GLN A 21 -13.53 -0.30 -20.28
C GLN A 21 -12.28 0.46 -19.79
N GLY A 22 -11.32 -0.23 -19.16
CA GLY A 22 -10.13 0.37 -18.59
C GLY A 22 -10.38 1.11 -17.27
N GLU A 23 -11.49 0.84 -16.57
CA GLU A 23 -11.77 1.40 -15.25
C GLU A 23 -11.15 0.52 -14.15
N LEU A 24 -10.62 1.17 -13.11
CA LEU A 24 -9.98 0.49 -11.98
C LEU A 24 -11.04 -0.25 -11.14
N LEU A 25 -10.77 -1.52 -10.86
CA LEU A 25 -11.55 -2.40 -9.99
C LEU A 25 -10.82 -2.51 -8.63
N PRO A 26 -11.30 -1.86 -7.55
CA PRO A 26 -10.60 -1.83 -6.27
C PRO A 26 -10.37 -3.22 -5.64
N ASP A 27 -11.35 -4.12 -5.76
CA ASP A 27 -11.26 -5.47 -5.20
C ASP A 27 -10.23 -6.32 -5.95
N GLU A 28 -10.21 -6.25 -7.29
CA GLU A 28 -9.19 -6.93 -8.10
C GLU A 28 -7.80 -6.32 -7.90
N LEU A 29 -7.72 -5.01 -7.63
CA LEU A 29 -6.47 -4.34 -7.25
C LEU A 29 -5.94 -4.88 -5.91
N LEU A 30 -6.83 -5.09 -4.93
CA LEU A 30 -6.48 -5.70 -3.64
C LEU A 30 -5.92 -7.10 -3.84
N GLU A 31 -6.65 -7.97 -4.55
CA GLU A 31 -6.21 -9.33 -4.82
C GLU A 31 -4.88 -9.38 -5.57
N ALA A 32 -4.69 -8.52 -6.59
CA ALA A 32 -3.43 -8.40 -7.29
C ALA A 32 -2.28 -7.95 -6.38
N PHE A 33 -2.55 -7.04 -5.43
CA PHE A 33 -1.56 -6.62 -4.44
C PHE A 33 -1.19 -7.76 -3.49
N LEU A 34 -2.18 -8.50 -2.99
CA LEU A 34 -1.96 -9.66 -2.11
C LEU A 34 -1.12 -10.73 -2.82
N GLU A 35 -1.46 -11.08 -4.06
CA GLU A 35 -0.70 -12.04 -4.87
C GLU A 35 0.73 -11.56 -5.11
N PHE A 36 0.89 -10.31 -5.53
CA PHE A 36 2.20 -9.69 -5.72
C PHE A 36 3.05 -9.75 -4.44
N TRP A 37 2.46 -9.44 -3.29
CA TRP A 37 3.17 -9.45 -2.02
C TRP A 37 3.60 -10.87 -1.62
N ARG A 38 2.73 -11.87 -1.79
CA ARG A 38 3.04 -13.28 -1.52
C ARG A 38 4.23 -13.76 -2.35
N GLN A 39 4.28 -13.38 -3.62
CA GLN A 39 5.30 -13.87 -4.56
C GLN A 39 6.61 -13.06 -4.50
N HIS A 40 6.53 -11.75 -4.26
CA HIS A 40 7.66 -10.84 -4.49
C HIS A 40 8.00 -9.95 -3.29
N GLY A 41 7.14 -9.85 -2.27
CA GLY A 41 7.32 -8.93 -1.14
C GLY A 41 8.66 -9.12 -0.44
N GLU A 42 8.95 -10.32 0.09
CA GLU A 42 10.19 -10.57 0.80
C GLU A 42 11.47 -10.44 -0.02
N PRO A 43 11.58 -11.02 -1.24
CA PRO A 43 12.75 -10.81 -2.08
C PRO A 43 13.06 -9.34 -2.30
N LEU A 44 12.02 -8.54 -2.59
CA LEU A 44 12.18 -7.11 -2.83
C LEU A 44 12.59 -6.36 -1.55
N LEU A 45 12.00 -6.69 -0.40
CA LEU A 45 12.36 -6.12 0.89
C LEU A 45 13.83 -6.38 1.26
N LYS A 46 14.34 -7.60 1.01
CA LYS A 46 15.74 -7.99 1.29
C LYS A 46 16.72 -7.31 0.34
N SER A 47 16.29 -6.99 -0.88
CA SER A 47 17.12 -6.31 -1.89
C SER A 47 17.18 -4.78 -1.73
N ALA A 48 16.27 -4.19 -0.94
CA ALA A 48 16.16 -2.75 -0.81
C ALA A 48 17.35 -2.17 0.00
N PRO A 49 18.03 -1.12 -0.50
CA PRO A 49 19.20 -0.55 0.17
C PRO A 49 18.87 0.10 1.52
N TYR A 50 17.63 0.53 1.72
CA TYR A 50 17.14 1.14 2.95
C TYR A 50 16.03 0.30 3.54
N HIS A 51 16.38 -0.58 4.48
CA HIS A 51 15.44 -1.47 5.11
C HIS A 51 14.26 -0.75 5.76
N GLU A 52 14.42 0.48 6.26
CA GLU A 52 13.37 1.21 6.97
C GLU A 52 12.21 1.63 6.06
N ILE A 53 12.52 2.06 4.84
CA ILE A 53 11.53 2.49 3.84
C ILE A 53 11.19 1.39 2.84
N ALA A 54 11.81 0.22 2.95
CA ALA A 54 11.63 -0.89 2.01
C ALA A 54 10.15 -1.26 1.80
N PRO A 55 9.28 -1.37 2.83
CA PRO A 55 7.86 -1.67 2.61
C PRO A 55 7.14 -0.61 1.77
N HIS A 56 7.44 0.67 2.02
CA HIS A 56 6.92 1.77 1.23
C HIS A 56 7.42 1.71 -0.22
N LEU A 57 8.70 1.39 -0.44
CA LEU A 57 9.26 1.22 -1.78
C LEU A 57 8.60 0.08 -2.56
N VAL A 58 8.33 -1.06 -1.90
CA VAL A 58 7.68 -2.20 -2.54
C VAL A 58 6.23 -1.90 -2.89
N LEU A 59 5.47 -1.26 -1.98
CA LEU A 59 4.11 -0.79 -2.26
C LEU A 59 4.09 0.20 -3.43
N MET A 60 4.98 1.20 -3.41
CA MET A 60 5.12 2.16 -4.51
C MET A 60 5.49 1.48 -5.83
N ALA A 61 6.39 0.48 -5.81
CA ALA A 61 6.77 -0.27 -7.00
C ALA A 61 5.57 -1.02 -7.60
N PHE A 62 4.70 -1.59 -6.77
CA PHE A 62 3.44 -2.18 -7.22
C PHE A 62 2.50 -1.13 -7.82
N LEU A 63 2.21 -0.06 -7.06
CA LEU A 63 1.27 0.98 -7.48
C LEU A 63 1.73 1.73 -8.74
N HIS A 64 3.04 1.87 -8.96
CA HIS A 64 3.57 2.42 -10.21
C HIS A 64 3.13 1.61 -11.44
N ARG A 65 2.97 0.29 -11.31
CA ARG A 65 2.48 -0.57 -12.39
C ARG A 65 1.02 -0.29 -12.69
N VAL A 66 0.24 0.02 -11.65
CA VAL A 66 -1.17 0.41 -11.75
C VAL A 66 -1.28 1.72 -12.51
N VAL A 67 -0.58 2.77 -12.06
CA VAL A 67 -0.70 4.10 -12.66
C VAL A 67 -0.03 4.25 -14.02
N ASN A 68 0.93 3.39 -14.37
CA ASN A 68 1.43 3.31 -15.75
C ASN A 68 0.32 2.99 -16.76
N GLY A 69 -0.82 2.43 -16.31
CA GLY A 69 -2.02 2.26 -17.12
C GLY A 69 -2.88 3.51 -17.31
N GLY A 70 -2.51 4.68 -16.78
CA GLY A 70 -3.24 5.95 -16.97
C GLY A 70 -3.66 6.71 -15.70
N GLY A 71 -3.07 6.39 -14.53
CA GLY A 71 -3.38 7.04 -13.26
C GLY A 71 -2.27 7.98 -12.77
N THR A 72 -2.43 8.48 -11.54
CA THR A 72 -1.41 9.25 -10.82
C THR A 72 -1.26 8.76 -9.38
N LEU A 73 -0.04 8.89 -8.85
CA LEU A 73 0.26 8.69 -7.44
C LEU A 73 0.73 10.02 -6.86
N GLU A 74 -0.02 10.54 -5.89
CA GLU A 74 0.46 11.61 -5.02
C GLU A 74 1.08 10.95 -3.78
N ARG A 75 2.26 11.42 -3.38
CA ARG A 75 2.98 10.93 -2.20
C ARG A 75 3.40 12.14 -1.37
N GLU A 76 3.21 12.07 -0.07
CA GLU A 76 3.79 13.04 0.84
C GLU A 76 4.81 12.34 1.73
N TYR A 77 6.09 12.72 1.61
CA TYR A 77 7.17 12.21 2.44
C TYR A 77 7.03 12.81 3.86
N ALA A 78 6.13 12.28 4.68
CA ALA A 78 5.84 12.82 6.00
C ALA A 78 6.51 12.01 7.11
N ILE A 79 7.81 12.22 7.32
CA ILE A 79 8.41 11.97 8.63
C ILE A 79 7.83 13.03 9.58
N GLY A 80 6.81 12.66 10.36
CA GLY A 80 6.34 13.43 11.52
C GLY A 80 5.38 14.59 11.28
N SER A 81 4.76 14.76 10.10
CA SER A 81 3.87 15.91 9.83
C SER A 81 2.36 15.63 9.89
N GLY A 82 1.92 14.38 10.13
CA GLY A 82 0.49 14.05 10.19
C GLY A 82 -0.23 14.08 8.82
N ARG A 83 0.47 13.72 7.74
CA ARG A 83 -0.03 13.65 6.36
C ARG A 83 0.01 12.21 5.85
N MET A 84 -0.84 11.89 4.87
CA MET A 84 -1.03 10.53 4.34
C MET A 84 0.12 10.08 3.44
N ASP A 85 0.46 8.79 3.52
CA ASP A 85 1.55 8.22 2.74
C ASP A 85 1.30 8.23 1.21
N ILE A 86 0.16 7.74 0.71
CA ILE A 86 -0.08 7.55 -0.74
C ILE A 86 -1.54 7.79 -1.16
N CYS A 87 -1.76 8.66 -2.16
CA CYS A 87 -3.05 8.84 -2.84
C CYS A 87 -2.97 8.26 -4.25
N LEU A 88 -3.76 7.23 -4.54
CA LEU A 88 -3.93 6.70 -5.89
C LEU A 88 -5.14 7.38 -6.54
N ARG A 89 -4.95 7.96 -7.73
CA ARG A 89 -6.04 8.42 -8.60
C ARG A 89 -5.99 7.68 -9.92
N TYR A 90 -7.10 7.07 -10.32
CA TYR A 90 -7.20 6.35 -11.58
C TYR A 90 -8.62 6.47 -12.14
N GLY A 91 -8.77 7.27 -13.20
CA GLY A 91 -10.09 7.61 -13.73
C GLY A 91 -10.96 8.26 -12.65
N LYS A 92 -12.08 7.61 -12.30
CA LYS A 92 -13.01 8.06 -11.25
C LYS A 92 -12.64 7.55 -9.86
N VAL A 93 -11.70 6.61 -9.75
CA VAL A 93 -11.31 6.01 -8.48
C VAL A 93 -10.25 6.86 -7.82
N VAL A 94 -10.47 7.18 -6.55
CA VAL A 94 -9.49 7.78 -5.64
C VAL A 94 -9.37 6.87 -4.43
N MET A 95 -8.15 6.49 -4.07
CA MET A 95 -7.88 5.58 -2.96
C MET A 95 -6.79 6.17 -2.07
N GLY A 96 -7.14 6.40 -0.80
CA GLY A 96 -6.20 6.75 0.25
C GLY A 96 -5.55 5.50 0.83
N ILE A 97 -4.22 5.51 0.94
CA ILE A 97 -3.43 4.40 1.48
C ILE A 97 -2.48 4.93 2.53
N GLU A 98 -2.60 4.38 3.74
CA GLU A 98 -1.73 4.65 4.86
C GLU A 98 -0.85 3.43 5.17
N LEU A 99 0.43 3.65 5.47
CA LEU A 99 1.40 2.61 5.73
C LEU A 99 1.93 2.70 7.16
N LYS A 100 2.04 1.53 7.82
CA LYS A 100 2.65 1.40 9.14
C LYS A 100 3.61 0.23 9.17
N VAL A 101 4.71 0.42 9.88
CA VAL A 101 5.68 -0.65 10.15
C VAL A 101 5.66 -0.95 11.64
N ARG A 102 5.33 -2.19 12.00
CA ARG A 102 5.38 -2.65 13.39
C ARG A 102 6.73 -3.32 13.64
N LYS A 103 7.60 -2.65 14.39
CA LYS A 103 8.89 -3.21 14.87
C LYS A 103 8.82 -3.72 16.31
N GLU A 104 7.85 -3.23 17.08
CA GLU A 104 7.72 -3.48 18.53
C GLU A 104 6.41 -4.18 18.89
N LYS A 105 6.20 -4.40 20.20
CA LYS A 105 5.00 -5.07 20.71
C LYS A 105 3.72 -4.26 20.46
N LEU A 106 3.78 -2.93 20.50
CA LEU A 106 2.62 -2.08 20.28
C LEU A 106 2.13 -2.20 18.83
N ASP A 107 0.81 -2.37 18.67
CA ASP A 107 0.18 -2.46 17.35
C ASP A 107 -0.15 -1.05 16.84
N PRO A 108 0.33 -0.65 15.64
CA PRO A 108 0.06 0.68 15.11
C PRO A 108 -1.34 0.84 14.53
N LEU A 109 -2.20 -0.18 14.60
CA LEU A 109 -3.57 -0.17 14.05
C LEU A 109 -4.36 1.08 14.43
N THR A 110 -4.51 1.37 15.72
CA THR A 110 -5.31 2.52 16.18
C THR A 110 -4.75 3.85 15.66
N GLN A 111 -3.42 4.01 15.68
CA GLN A 111 -2.78 5.21 15.16
C GLN A 111 -2.98 5.34 13.64
N GLY A 112 -2.84 4.24 12.91
CA GLY A 112 -3.06 4.19 11.46
C GLY A 112 -4.49 4.54 11.09
N LEU A 113 -5.47 3.99 11.81
CA LEU A 113 -6.89 4.31 11.60
C LEU A 113 -7.17 5.79 11.84
N ILE A 114 -6.68 6.38 12.94
CA ILE A 114 -6.85 7.82 13.23
C ILE A 114 -6.23 8.70 12.13
N GLN A 115 -5.08 8.31 11.60
CA GLN A 115 -4.40 9.09 10.56
C GLN A 115 -5.12 8.99 9.21
N LEU A 116 -5.48 7.78 8.81
CA LEU A 116 -6.21 7.55 7.56
C LEU A 116 -7.60 8.22 7.59
N ASP A 117 -8.32 8.11 8.70
CA ASP A 117 -9.64 8.74 8.93
C ASP A 117 -9.65 10.24 8.60
N LYS A 118 -8.74 11.00 9.20
CA LYS A 118 -8.61 12.45 8.98
C LYS A 118 -8.36 12.80 7.52
N TYR A 119 -7.65 11.93 6.82
CA TYR A 119 -7.32 12.18 5.43
C TYR A 119 -8.48 11.85 4.49
N LEU A 120 -9.15 10.72 4.72
CA LEU A 120 -10.32 10.32 3.94
C LEU A 120 -11.44 11.37 4.07
N ASP A 121 -11.65 11.91 5.28
CA ASP A 121 -12.56 13.05 5.52
C ASP A 121 -12.20 14.26 4.64
N GLY A 122 -10.91 14.66 4.61
CA GLY A 122 -10.42 15.77 3.79
C GLY A 122 -10.55 15.56 2.27
N LEU A 123 -10.66 14.31 1.81
CA LEU A 123 -10.90 13.98 0.40
C LEU A 123 -12.37 13.65 0.08
N GLY A 124 -13.24 13.54 1.08
CA GLY A 124 -14.61 13.05 0.91
C GLY A 124 -14.66 11.59 0.44
N LEU A 125 -13.78 10.73 0.97
CA LEU A 125 -13.75 9.30 0.66
C LEU A 125 -14.33 8.47 1.81
N ASP A 126 -15.08 7.43 1.46
CA ASP A 126 -15.74 6.57 2.45
C ASP A 126 -14.90 5.34 2.86
N THR A 127 -13.76 5.12 2.18
CA THR A 127 -12.92 3.94 2.38
C THR A 127 -11.46 4.19 1.98
N GLY A 128 -10.56 3.34 2.46
CA GLY A 128 -9.14 3.38 2.18
C GLY A 128 -8.42 2.13 2.71
N TRP A 129 -7.12 2.06 2.43
CA TRP A 129 -6.29 0.94 2.88
C TRP A 129 -5.35 1.35 4.00
N LEU A 130 -5.30 0.54 5.05
CA LEU A 130 -4.26 0.62 6.07
C LEU A 130 -3.35 -0.59 5.96
N VAL A 131 -2.13 -0.38 5.48
CA VAL A 131 -1.15 -1.44 5.27
C VAL A 131 -0.19 -1.51 6.46
N ILE A 132 -0.24 -2.61 7.22
CA ILE A 132 0.60 -2.85 8.39
C ILE A 132 1.64 -3.95 8.07
N PHE A 133 2.90 -3.53 7.98
CA PHE A 133 4.03 -4.44 7.82
C PHE A 133 4.58 -4.82 9.18
N ASP A 134 4.28 -6.04 9.64
CA ASP A 134 4.79 -6.55 10.90
C ASP A 134 6.18 -7.16 10.69
N ARG A 135 7.19 -6.52 11.27
CA ARG A 135 8.60 -6.87 11.16
C ARG A 135 9.18 -7.36 12.48
N ARG A 136 8.32 -7.79 13.41
CA ARG A 136 8.79 -8.39 14.66
C ARG A 136 9.63 -9.64 14.35
N PRO A 137 10.71 -9.88 15.12
CA PRO A 137 11.55 -11.05 14.92
C PRO A 137 10.79 -12.35 15.24
N GLY A 138 11.16 -13.45 14.58
CA GLY A 138 10.60 -14.79 14.83
C GLY A 138 9.24 -15.06 14.21
N LEU A 139 8.73 -14.17 13.35
CA LEU A 139 7.51 -14.40 12.58
C LEU A 139 7.78 -15.28 11.34
N PRO A 140 6.77 -16.02 10.87
CA PRO A 140 6.83 -16.68 9.56
C PRO A 140 7.11 -15.68 8.42
N PRO A 141 7.47 -16.18 7.23
CA PRO A 141 7.64 -15.32 6.06
C PRO A 141 6.43 -14.41 5.81
N MET A 142 6.65 -13.15 5.45
CA MET A 142 5.60 -12.13 5.26
C MET A 142 4.55 -12.56 4.24
N GLY A 143 4.97 -13.27 3.19
CA GLY A 143 4.06 -13.81 2.18
C GLY A 143 3.12 -14.89 2.72
N GLU A 144 3.54 -15.65 3.75
CA GLU A 144 2.71 -16.72 4.34
C GLU A 144 1.66 -16.19 5.31
N ARG A 145 1.83 -14.95 5.79
CA ARG A 145 0.96 -14.34 6.82
C ARG A 145 0.27 -13.06 6.35
N ILE A 146 0.29 -12.75 5.06
CA ILE A 146 -0.48 -11.64 4.54
C ILE A 146 -1.98 -11.94 4.60
N SER A 147 -2.73 -11.07 5.27
CA SER A 147 -4.16 -11.17 5.48
C SER A 147 -4.83 -9.81 5.31
N THR A 148 -6.15 -9.85 5.10
CA THR A 148 -7.01 -8.67 5.11
C THR A 148 -8.06 -8.80 6.21
N GLU A 149 -8.42 -7.68 6.81
CA GLU A 149 -9.55 -7.55 7.74
C GLU A 149 -10.23 -6.21 7.52
N GLU A 150 -11.54 -6.14 7.78
CA GLU A 150 -12.25 -4.87 7.80
C GLU A 150 -12.15 -4.26 9.21
N ALA A 151 -11.92 -2.95 9.25
CA ALA A 151 -11.93 -2.17 10.48
C ALA A 151 -12.75 -0.89 10.29
N ILE A 152 -13.31 -0.39 11.38
CA ILE A 152 -14.04 0.87 11.40
C ILE A 152 -13.14 1.97 11.94
N SER A 153 -13.02 3.06 11.19
CA SER A 153 -12.28 4.25 11.60
C SER A 153 -13.04 5.03 12.70
N PRO A 154 -12.39 5.98 13.41
CA PRO A 154 -13.07 6.80 14.42
C PRO A 154 -14.32 7.54 13.95
N SER A 155 -14.37 7.98 12.69
CA SER A 155 -15.55 8.63 12.10
C SER A 155 -16.57 7.67 11.49
N GLY A 156 -16.30 6.35 11.49
CA GLY A 156 -17.22 5.33 11.00
C GLY A 156 -16.94 4.82 9.58
N LEU A 157 -15.81 5.18 8.98
CA LEU A 157 -15.44 4.73 7.63
C LEU A 157 -14.98 3.28 7.65
N THR A 158 -15.27 2.55 6.57
CA THR A 158 -14.83 1.16 6.41
C THR A 158 -13.43 1.13 5.82
N ILE A 159 -12.48 0.60 6.56
CA ILE A 159 -11.06 0.52 6.19
C ILE A 159 -10.69 -0.94 5.92
N THR A 160 -10.08 -1.19 4.76
CA THR A 160 -9.41 -2.46 4.50
C THR A 160 -8.04 -2.43 5.17
N VAL A 161 -7.85 -3.22 6.21
CA VAL A 161 -6.56 -3.40 6.86
C VAL A 161 -5.84 -4.57 6.20
N ILE A 162 -4.66 -4.31 5.66
CA ILE A 162 -3.81 -5.31 5.03
C ILE A 162 -2.62 -5.54 5.94
N ARG A 163 -2.47 -6.74 6.49
CA ARG A 163 -1.43 -7.05 7.48
C ARG A 163 -0.53 -8.14 6.94
N SER A 164 0.78 -7.96 7.05
CA SER A 164 1.78 -8.95 6.61
C SER A 164 2.91 -9.15 7.58
#